data_AF-A0A4S4DK87-F1
#
_entry.id   AF-A0A4S4DK87-F1
#
_cell.length_a   1.000
_cell.length_b   1.000
_cell.length_c   1.000
_cell.angle_alpha   90.00
_cell.angle_beta   90.00
_cell.angle_gamma   90.00
#
_symmetry.space_group_name_H-M   'P 1'
#
loop_
_entity.id
_entity.type
_entity.pdbx_description
1 polymer ?
#
loop_
_entity_poly.entity_id
_entity_poly.type
_entity_poly.pdbx_seq_one_letter_code
_entity_poly.pdbx_strand_id
1 'polypeptide(L)'
;MAADSRSPRDGKHLEVLGYYNPLPGQDGGKRMGLNFDRVKYWLSVGAQPSEPVERLLFRSGLLPPPPMLAMGRKGGPRDTRPIDPMTGRYLTADKPANGEKPKDSEGNGDGDDEDSGTTP
;
A
#
# COMPACT_ATOMS: atom_id res chain seq x y z
N MET A 1 -7.28 24.10 10.13
CA MET A 1 -7.67 25.42 10.69
C MET A 1 -9.16 25.63 10.51
N ALA A 2 -9.79 26.45 11.34
CA ALA A 2 -11.17 26.91 11.17
C ALA A 2 -11.17 28.28 10.48
N ALA A 3 -11.92 28.42 9.39
CA ALA A 3 -12.01 29.65 8.60
C ALA A 3 -13.41 29.77 7.95
N ASP A 4 -13.79 31.00 7.57
CA ASP A 4 -15.02 31.24 6.78
C ASP A 4 -14.82 30.68 5.36
N SER A 5 -15.83 30.01 4.81
CA SER A 5 -15.80 29.41 3.47
C SER A 5 -15.53 30.41 2.35
N ARG A 6 -15.83 31.70 2.56
CA ARG A 6 -15.59 32.78 1.58
C ARG A 6 -14.17 33.33 1.66
N SER A 7 -13.42 33.02 2.70
CA SER A 7 -12.04 33.49 2.85
C SER A 7 -11.11 32.74 1.91
N PRO A 8 -10.04 33.39 1.39
CA PRO A 8 -9.01 32.70 0.64
C PRO A 8 -8.43 31.53 1.45
N ARG A 9 -8.05 30.44 0.77
CA ARG A 9 -7.55 29.21 1.41
C ARG A 9 -6.47 29.49 2.44
N ASP A 10 -5.48 30.30 2.08
CA ASP A 10 -4.32 30.64 2.93
C ASP A 10 -4.47 32.05 3.55
N GLY A 11 -5.71 32.52 3.71
CA GLY A 11 -6.04 33.85 4.23
C GLY A 11 -6.24 33.89 5.75
N LYS A 12 -7.05 34.86 6.19
CA LYS A 12 -7.38 35.04 7.61
C LYS A 12 -8.21 33.85 8.11
N HIS A 13 -7.62 33.07 9.01
CA HIS A 13 -8.32 32.02 9.76
C HIS A 13 -8.81 32.54 11.13
N LEU A 14 -9.83 31.88 11.68
CA LEU A 14 -10.29 32.12 13.06
C LEU A 14 -9.34 31.47 14.06
N GLU A 15 -9.00 30.19 13.82
CA GLU A 15 -8.19 29.40 14.74
C GLU A 15 -7.43 28.27 14.04
N VAL A 16 -6.19 28.02 14.48
CA VAL A 16 -5.39 26.86 14.04
C VAL A 16 -5.62 25.69 15.00
N LEU A 17 -6.32 24.66 14.52
CA LEU A 17 -6.73 23.49 15.32
C LEU A 17 -5.69 22.37 15.36
N GLY A 18 -4.57 22.51 14.66
CA GLY A 18 -3.55 21.47 14.56
C GLY A 18 -2.75 21.53 13.27
N TYR A 19 -1.98 20.47 13.03
CA TYR A 19 -1.14 20.29 11.86
C TYR A 19 -1.23 18.86 11.30
N TYR A 20 -0.97 18.72 10.00
CA TYR A 20 -0.91 17.45 9.31
C TYR A 20 0.30 17.43 8.38
N ASN A 21 1.21 16.49 8.61
CA ASN A 21 2.32 16.21 7.70
C ASN A 21 2.00 14.92 6.91
N PRO A 22 1.77 15.02 5.59
CA PRO A 22 1.46 13.86 4.76
C PRO A 22 2.66 12.94 4.53
N LEU A 23 3.89 13.45 4.74
CA LEU A 23 5.12 12.71 4.49
C LEU A 23 5.35 11.68 5.63
N PRO A 24 5.65 10.41 5.28
CA PRO A 24 6.01 9.43 6.29
C PRO A 24 7.35 9.80 6.93
N GLY A 25 7.43 9.70 8.26
CA GLY A 25 8.72 9.77 8.95
C GLY A 25 9.55 8.52 8.72
N GLN A 26 10.76 8.47 9.30
CA GLN A 26 11.61 7.27 9.31
C GLN A 26 10.89 6.06 9.91
N ASP A 27 9.98 6.29 10.86
CA ASP A 27 9.15 5.27 11.51
C ASP A 27 7.99 4.76 10.63
N GLY A 28 7.87 5.25 9.38
CA GLY A 28 6.78 4.92 8.45
C GLY A 28 5.42 5.55 8.79
N GLY A 29 5.30 6.24 9.93
CA GLY A 29 4.07 6.92 10.37
C GLY A 29 3.91 8.33 9.78
N LYS A 30 2.66 8.68 9.43
CA LYS A 30 2.28 10.07 9.12
C LYS A 30 2.10 10.85 10.42
N ARG A 31 2.66 12.06 10.49
CA ARG A 31 2.66 12.88 11.71
C ARG A 31 1.52 13.89 11.68
N MET A 32 0.67 13.87 12.69
CA MET A 32 -0.44 14.79 12.84
C MET A 32 -0.65 15.12 14.32
N GLY A 33 -0.99 16.37 14.60
CA GLY A 33 -1.39 16.81 15.93
C GLY A 33 -2.66 17.63 15.83
N LEU A 34 -3.67 17.30 16.65
CA LEU A 34 -4.96 17.97 16.68
C LEU A 34 -5.29 18.40 18.11
N ASN A 35 -5.84 19.60 18.26
CA ASN A 35 -6.42 20.04 19.52
C ASN A 35 -7.87 19.53 19.63
N PHE A 36 -8.04 18.41 20.33
CA PHE A 36 -9.32 17.71 20.41
C PHE A 36 -10.45 18.56 21.02
N ASP A 37 -10.16 19.38 22.02
CA ASP A 37 -11.18 20.17 22.72
C ASP A 37 -11.74 21.27 21.83
N ARG A 38 -10.86 21.95 21.10
CA ARG A 38 -11.26 23.01 20.16
C ARG A 38 -11.98 22.45 18.95
N VAL A 39 -11.55 21.30 18.43
CA VAL A 39 -12.26 20.61 17.34
C VAL A 39 -13.69 20.26 17.77
N LYS A 40 -13.87 19.67 18.97
CA LYS A 40 -15.22 19.36 19.49
C LYS A 40 -16.10 20.60 19.62
N TYR A 41 -15.54 21.70 20.12
CA TYR A 41 -16.25 22.98 20.20
C TYR A 41 -16.73 23.45 18.82
N TRP A 42 -15.85 23.49 17.82
CA TRP A 42 -16.23 23.94 16.48
C TRP A 42 -17.27 23.03 15.82
N LEU A 43 -17.18 21.71 16.03
CA LEU A 43 -18.21 20.77 15.59
C LEU A 43 -19.56 21.04 16.29
N SER A 44 -19.56 21.34 17.60
CA SER A 44 -20.80 21.68 18.32
C SER A 44 -21.45 22.99 17.88
N VAL A 45 -20.64 23.94 17.37
CA VAL A 45 -21.11 25.21 16.81
C VAL A 45 -21.63 25.04 15.37
N GLY A 46 -21.48 23.85 14.78
CA GLY A 46 -21.97 23.52 13.44
C GLY A 46 -20.95 23.71 12.32
N ALA A 47 -19.66 23.77 12.64
CA ALA A 47 -18.62 23.81 11.62
C ALA A 47 -18.67 22.56 10.73
N GLN A 48 -18.70 22.75 9.41
CA GLN A 48 -18.67 21.67 8.43
C GLN A 48 -17.22 21.39 8.02
N PRO A 49 -16.63 20.25 8.42
CA PRO A 49 -15.30 19.87 7.96
C PRO A 49 -15.31 19.53 6.47
N SER A 50 -14.15 19.66 5.82
CA SER A 50 -13.97 19.18 4.45
C SER A 50 -13.71 17.67 4.42
N GLU A 51 -14.00 17.02 3.29
CA GLU A 51 -13.81 15.57 3.09
C GLU A 51 -12.43 15.01 3.53
N PRO A 52 -11.27 15.65 3.22
CA PRO A 52 -9.98 15.18 3.75
C PRO A 52 -9.85 15.33 5.27
N VAL A 53 -10.49 16.33 5.87
CA VAL A 53 -10.50 16.55 7.32
C VAL A 53 -11.42 15.55 8.00
N GLU A 54 -12.56 15.21 7.42
CA GLU A 54 -13.44 14.14 7.93
C GLU A 54 -12.71 12.81 8.06
N ARG A 55 -11.95 12.41 7.03
CA ARG A 55 -11.11 11.20 7.07
C ARG A 55 -10.09 11.26 8.22
N LEU A 56 -9.52 12.43 8.46
CA LEU A 56 -8.53 12.65 9.50
C LEU A 56 -9.16 12.55 10.90
N LEU A 57 -10.34 13.15 11.07
CA LEU A 57 -11.13 13.12 12.30
C LEU A 57 -11.72 11.73 12.60
N PHE A 58 -12.12 11.00 11.56
CA PHE A 58 -12.49 9.58 11.67
C PHE A 58 -11.31 8.74 12.14
N ARG A 59 -10.12 8.93 11.55
CA ARG A 59 -8.90 8.21 11.94
C ARG A 59 -8.49 8.51 13.38
N SER A 60 -8.84 9.69 13.91
CA SER A 60 -8.63 10.08 15.30
C SER A 60 -9.78 9.70 16.24
N GLY A 61 -10.84 9.04 15.74
CA GLY A 61 -11.98 8.58 16.55
C GLY A 61 -13.00 9.66 16.95
N LEU A 62 -13.00 10.83 16.30
CA LEU A 62 -13.94 11.92 16.62
C LEU A 62 -15.24 11.88 15.82
N LEU A 63 -15.22 11.30 14.62
CA LEU A 63 -16.35 11.25 13.70
C LEU A 63 -16.61 9.82 13.21
N PRO A 64 -17.84 9.49 12.78
CA PRO A 64 -18.15 8.23 12.13
C PRO A 64 -17.43 8.10 10.77
N PRO A 65 -17.33 6.87 10.22
CA PRO A 65 -16.71 6.66 8.91
C PRO A 65 -17.48 7.41 7.82
N PRO A 66 -16.80 8.18 6.96
CA PRO A 66 -17.46 8.80 5.82
C PRO A 66 -17.94 7.71 4.85
N PRO A 67 -19.06 7.94 4.13
CA PRO A 67 -19.73 6.91 3.32
C PRO A 67 -18.82 6.26 2.26
N MET A 68 -17.81 6.98 1.78
CA MET A 68 -16.86 6.49 0.78
C MET A 68 -15.80 5.51 1.31
N LEU A 69 -15.61 5.39 2.63
CA LEU A 69 -14.58 4.50 3.21
C LEU A 69 -15.02 3.03 3.31
N ALA A 70 -16.28 2.71 3.01
CA ALA A 70 -16.84 1.36 3.16
C ALA A 70 -16.19 0.31 2.24
N MET A 71 -15.57 0.74 1.13
CA MET A 71 -14.94 -0.16 0.16
C MET A 71 -13.43 0.05 0.12
N GLY A 72 -12.70 -0.59 1.02
CA GLY A 72 -11.24 -0.63 0.98
C GLY A 72 -10.75 -1.52 -0.16
N ARG A 73 -9.81 -1.04 -0.98
CA ARG A 73 -9.06 -1.92 -1.89
C ARG A 73 -8.30 -2.95 -1.05
N LYS A 74 -8.59 -4.25 -1.22
CA LYS A 74 -7.71 -5.31 -0.71
C LYS A 74 -6.35 -5.09 -1.36
N GLY A 75 -5.34 -4.73 -0.56
CA GLY A 75 -4.01 -4.43 -1.04
C GLY A 75 -3.44 -5.62 -1.81
N GLY A 76 -2.89 -5.36 -3.00
CA GLY A 76 -2.16 -6.38 -3.74
C GLY A 76 -0.88 -6.80 -2.98
N PRO A 77 -0.27 -7.94 -3.37
CA PRO A 77 0.99 -8.37 -2.78
C PRO A 77 2.04 -7.26 -2.87
N ARG A 78 2.68 -6.93 -1.74
CA ARG A 78 3.85 -6.04 -1.75
C ARG A 78 5.05 -6.88 -2.14
N ASP A 79 5.75 -6.49 -3.20
CA ASP A 79 7.05 -7.08 -3.52
C ASP A 79 8.05 -6.66 -2.43
N THR A 80 8.56 -7.64 -1.68
CA THR A 80 9.48 -7.44 -0.54
C THR A 80 10.88 -7.94 -0.85
N ARG A 81 11.18 -8.25 -2.12
CA ARG A 81 12.49 -8.75 -2.53
C ARG A 81 13.59 -7.74 -2.17
N PRO A 82 14.72 -8.19 -1.59
CA PRO A 82 15.87 -7.34 -1.32
C PRO A 82 16.37 -6.67 -2.60
N ILE A 83 16.63 -5.36 -2.51
CA ILE A 83 17.17 -4.56 -3.60
C ILE A 83 18.68 -4.38 -3.35
N ASP A 84 19.49 -4.60 -4.37
CA ASP A 84 20.92 -4.29 -4.33
C ASP A 84 21.15 -2.76 -4.22
N PRO A 85 21.88 -2.27 -3.20
CA PRO A 85 22.11 -0.84 -2.99
C PRO A 85 22.94 -0.16 -4.09
N MET A 86 23.73 -0.90 -4.87
CA MET A 86 24.57 -0.33 -5.94
C MET A 86 23.86 -0.31 -7.30
N THR A 87 23.02 -1.31 -7.58
CA THR A 87 22.41 -1.47 -8.90
C THR A 87 20.90 -1.19 -8.93
N GLY A 88 20.24 -1.09 -7.77
CA GLY A 88 18.80 -0.87 -7.67
C GLY A 88 17.96 -2.04 -8.22
N ARG A 89 18.58 -3.19 -8.51
CA ARG A 89 17.92 -4.38 -9.04
C ARG A 89 17.50 -5.31 -7.90
N TYR A 90 16.41 -6.04 -8.12
CA TYR A 90 16.00 -7.11 -7.21
C TYR A 90 17.05 -8.23 -7.23
N LEU A 91 17.47 -8.67 -6.05
CA LEU A 91 18.31 -9.86 -5.88
C LEU A 91 17.43 -11.09 -6.14
N THR A 92 17.33 -11.52 -7.39
CA THR A 92 16.78 -12.84 -7.72
C THR A 92 17.85 -13.88 -7.42
N ALA A 93 17.56 -14.84 -6.53
CA ALA A 93 18.43 -16.00 -6.37
C ALA A 93 18.45 -16.76 -7.71
N ASP A 94 19.58 -16.69 -8.41
CA ASP A 94 19.81 -17.44 -9.63
C ASP A 94 19.61 -18.93 -9.36
N LYS A 95 18.74 -19.52 -10.17
CA LYS A 95 18.52 -20.97 -10.31
C LYS A 95 19.88 -21.66 -10.54
N PRO A 96 20.20 -22.78 -9.86
CA PRO A 96 21.54 -23.35 -9.94
C PRO A 96 21.83 -23.97 -11.32
N ALA A 97 23.01 -23.60 -11.83
CA ALA A 97 23.95 -24.29 -12.71
C ALA A 97 23.40 -25.26 -13.77
N ASN A 98 23.57 -24.92 -15.04
CA ASN A 98 23.75 -25.91 -16.10
C ASN A 98 25.13 -25.69 -16.75
N GLY A 99 26.10 -26.48 -16.32
CA GLY A 99 27.43 -26.56 -16.92
C GLY A 99 27.41 -27.46 -18.16
N GLU A 100 28.07 -26.97 -19.21
CA GLU A 100 28.82 -27.70 -20.24
C GLU A 100 28.31 -29.06 -20.75
N LYS A 101 27.99 -29.12 -22.04
CA LYS A 101 27.91 -30.37 -22.82
C LYS A 101 29.28 -31.04 -22.92
N PRO A 102 29.32 -32.38 -22.85
CA PRO A 102 30.11 -33.17 -23.79
C PRO A 102 29.22 -34.10 -24.65
N LYS A 103 29.76 -34.46 -25.82
CA LYS A 103 29.22 -35.37 -26.83
C LYS A 103 29.88 -36.75 -26.67
N ASP A 104 29.09 -37.78 -26.40
CA ASP A 104 29.49 -39.17 -26.58
C ASP A 104 28.18 -39.98 -26.75
N SER A 105 27.80 -40.30 -27.99
CA SER A 105 28.05 -41.57 -28.70
C SER A 105 27.12 -42.71 -28.26
N GLU A 106 26.14 -42.98 -29.13
CA GLU A 106 25.57 -44.28 -29.54
C GLU A 106 25.41 -45.40 -28.50
N GLY A 107 24.16 -45.85 -28.36
CA GLY A 107 23.80 -47.10 -27.72
C GLY A 107 22.29 -47.32 -27.69
N ASN A 108 21.68 -47.51 -28.87
CA ASN A 108 20.32 -48.06 -28.96
C ASN A 108 20.33 -49.49 -28.42
N GLY A 109 19.42 -49.79 -27.50
CA GLY A 109 19.24 -51.13 -26.94
C GLY A 109 17.90 -51.23 -26.22
N ASP A 110 16.81 -50.90 -26.90
CA ASP A 110 15.46 -51.29 -26.47
C ASP A 110 15.20 -52.71 -27.00
N GLY A 111 15.40 -53.69 -26.13
CA GLY A 111 14.90 -55.05 -26.27
C GLY A 111 13.60 -55.18 -25.50
N ASP A 112 12.54 -55.46 -26.27
CA ASP A 112 11.42 -56.38 -25.99
C ASP A 112 10.76 -56.38 -24.60
N ASP A 113 9.48 -56.00 -24.56
CA ASP A 113 8.41 -56.95 -24.23
C ASP A 113 7.03 -56.36 -24.59
N GLU A 114 6.38 -57.01 -25.57
CA GLU A 114 4.93 -56.97 -25.85
C GLU A 114 4.14 -57.60 -24.67
N ASP A 115 2.82 -57.60 -24.54
CA ASP A 115 1.72 -57.57 -25.52
C ASP A 115 0.43 -57.00 -24.90
N SER A 116 -0.42 -56.38 -25.72
CA SER A 116 -1.87 -56.53 -25.56
C SER A 116 -2.61 -56.10 -26.82
N GLY A 117 -3.13 -57.09 -27.53
CA GLY A 117 -4.00 -56.89 -28.68
C GLY A 117 -5.45 -56.58 -28.33
N THR A 118 -6.28 -56.60 -29.39
CA THR A 118 -7.76 -56.52 -29.45
C THR A 118 -8.23 -55.06 -29.70
N THR A 119 -8.94 -54.70 -30.77
CA THR A 119 -9.84 -55.40 -31.71
C THR A 119 -10.07 -54.49 -32.95
N PRO A 120 -10.86 -54.91 -33.95
CA PRO A 120 -12.25 -54.39 -33.95
C PRO A 120 -13.33 -55.46 -33.82
#